data_AF-A0A9N8DI93-F1
#
_entry.id   AF-A0A9N8DI93-F1
#
_cell.length_a   1.000
_cell.length_b   1.000
_cell.length_c   1.000
_cell.angle_alpha   90.00
_cell.angle_beta   90.00
_cell.angle_gamma   90.00
#
_symmetry.space_group_name_H-M   'P 1'
#
loop_
_entity.id
_entity.type
_entity.pdbx_description
1 polymer ?
#
loop_
_entity_poly.entity_id
_entity_poly.type
_entity_poly.pdbx_seq_one_letter_code
_entity_poly.pdbx_strand_id
1 'polypeptide(L)'
;MKSTKGLHLLGNIPEGLPPLTGAAASTPAAVNGNGERQLGDLTLEPYMDKKNKIRFKVQNSVMVKEVLRRAKQLGLKRQVRPSNWKTGQLKTWLKDNPIIELDDDVQFLRRIEAALCQATINNFAEANAQKDAEAKTTSIQFRTREPFLRMIVAAFEDNVRKAMNQEGQCLDHEEFDARNSDQRPPNFWEALAAKYNNDDSWITETEVLPDLQEDFSIVHEIYLTDVPSPVTAEKVEQLVWSYHLYLWHLSDKMDVLGQVVTRLDTKVAASGDKVDTDTSKRKRKRGKNTEEEDDDLTNLRRKLANCLPVSG
;
A
#
# COMPACT_ATOMS: atom_id res chain seq x y z
N MET A 1 -13.52 20.30 -5.28
CA MET A 1 -12.24 21.03 -5.22
C MET A 1 -11.16 20.10 -4.66
N LYS A 2 -10.22 19.62 -5.48
CA LYS A 2 -9.16 18.70 -5.02
C LYS A 2 -7.99 19.50 -4.45
N SER A 3 -7.84 19.48 -3.14
CA SER A 3 -6.73 20.10 -2.42
C SER A 3 -5.48 19.25 -2.58
N THR A 4 -4.53 19.70 -3.39
CA THR A 4 -3.20 19.11 -3.53
C THR A 4 -2.33 19.54 -2.35
N LYS A 5 -2.30 18.73 -1.29
CA LYS A 5 -1.32 18.87 -0.21
C LYS A 5 0.07 18.49 -0.75
N GLY A 6 0.86 19.49 -1.13
CA GLY A 6 2.28 19.33 -1.44
C GLY A 6 3.06 18.96 -0.19
N LEU A 7 3.86 17.90 -0.27
CA LEU A 7 4.80 17.48 0.78
C LEU A 7 5.85 18.59 0.98
N HIS A 8 5.67 19.45 1.99
CA HIS A 8 6.66 20.45 2.39
C HIS A 8 7.77 19.77 3.20
N LEU A 9 8.81 19.31 2.50
CA LEU A 9 9.97 18.60 3.08
C LEU A 9 10.99 19.51 3.78
N LEU A 10 10.68 20.80 4.00
CA LEU A 10 11.56 21.76 4.65
C LEU A 10 10.75 22.64 5.62
N GLY A 11 10.10 22.00 6.59
CA GLY A 11 9.65 22.68 7.81
C GLY A 11 10.85 23.25 8.57
N ASN A 12 10.64 24.35 9.30
CA ASN A 12 11.65 25.08 10.07
C ASN A 12 12.71 24.17 10.69
N ILE A 13 13.95 24.29 10.21
CA ILE A 13 15.11 23.71 10.89
C ILE A 13 15.23 24.47 12.22
N PRO A 14 15.10 23.82 13.38
CA PRO A 14 15.24 24.50 14.67
C PRO A 14 16.66 25.05 14.80
N GLU A 15 16.77 26.36 15.05
CA GLU A 15 18.03 27.01 15.44
C GLU A 15 18.41 26.52 16.85
N GLY A 16 19.08 25.37 16.95
CA GLY A 16 19.53 24.84 18.24
C GLY A 16 19.70 23.32 18.35
N LEU A 17 20.15 22.64 17.29
CA LEU A 17 20.47 21.20 17.40
C LEU A 17 21.71 20.99 18.29
N PRO A 18 21.62 20.11 19.31
CA PRO A 18 22.75 19.81 20.18
C PRO A 18 23.90 19.15 19.41
N PRO A 19 25.15 19.25 19.90
CA PRO A 19 26.29 18.57 19.31
C PRO A 19 26.10 17.05 19.35
N LEU A 20 26.22 16.41 18.17
CA LEU A 20 26.12 14.97 18.00
C LEU A 20 27.26 14.27 18.76
N THR A 21 26.92 13.63 19.88
CA THR A 21 27.82 12.75 20.65
C THR A 21 27.19 11.37 20.71
N GLY A 22 27.32 10.59 19.64
CA GLY A 22 26.77 9.23 19.61
C GLY A 22 27.17 8.44 18.37
N ALA A 23 27.81 7.30 18.59
CA ALA A 23 28.14 6.33 17.56
C ALA A 23 26.88 5.56 17.14
N ALA A 24 26.32 5.87 15.98
CA ALA A 24 25.20 5.13 15.38
C ALA A 24 25.73 4.03 14.45
N ALA A 25 25.12 2.84 14.53
CA ALA A 25 25.46 1.67 13.75
C ALA A 25 25.31 1.91 12.23
N SER A 26 26.37 1.61 11.47
CA SER A 26 26.46 1.88 10.03
C SER A 26 25.80 0.78 9.19
N THR A 27 24.79 1.14 8.43
CA THR A 27 24.41 0.42 7.20
C THR A 27 25.54 0.57 6.18
N PRO A 28 25.94 -0.48 5.43
CA PRO A 28 27.06 -0.41 4.49
C PRO A 28 26.67 0.36 3.23
N ALA A 29 26.68 1.69 3.29
CA ALA A 29 26.59 2.55 2.11
C ALA A 29 27.96 2.59 1.41
N ALA A 30 27.98 2.72 0.08
CA ALA A 30 29.21 2.82 -0.68
C ALA A 30 30.10 3.94 -0.13
N VAL A 31 31.24 3.55 0.39
CA VAL A 31 32.19 4.40 1.08
C VAL A 31 33.28 4.79 0.10
N ASN A 32 33.67 6.06 0.09
CA ASN A 32 34.79 6.50 -0.74
C ASN A 32 36.08 5.81 -0.24
N GLY A 33 37.16 5.83 -1.02
CA GLY A 33 38.45 5.21 -0.65
C GLY A 33 39.04 5.62 0.72
N ASN A 34 38.48 6.64 1.37
CA ASN A 34 38.87 7.13 2.70
C ASN A 34 37.94 6.67 3.84
N GLY A 35 36.95 5.83 3.61
CA GLY A 35 36.02 5.45 4.69
C GLY A 35 34.90 6.46 4.97
N GLU A 36 34.82 7.56 4.22
CA GLU A 36 33.76 8.57 4.35
C GLU A 36 32.77 8.53 3.17
N ARG A 37 31.47 8.75 3.45
CA ARG A 37 30.42 8.84 2.43
C ARG A 37 30.53 10.17 1.67
N GLN A 38 30.46 10.13 0.34
CA GLN A 38 30.49 11.36 -0.47
C GLN A 38 29.21 12.18 -0.26
N LEU A 39 29.36 13.41 0.20
CA LEU A 39 28.24 14.28 0.49
C LEU A 39 27.61 14.80 -0.82
N GLY A 40 26.31 14.60 -0.99
CA GLY A 40 25.55 15.08 -2.15
C GLY A 40 25.61 14.20 -3.41
N ASP A 41 26.14 12.98 -3.32
CA ASP A 41 26.07 12.04 -4.44
C ASP A 41 24.64 11.48 -4.61
N LEU A 42 23.98 11.89 -5.69
CA LEU A 42 22.63 11.48 -6.04
C LEU A 42 22.54 10.02 -6.53
N THR A 43 23.69 9.37 -6.74
CA THR A 43 23.77 7.96 -7.14
C THR A 43 23.77 7.00 -5.95
N LEU A 44 23.85 7.53 -4.72
CA LEU A 44 23.82 6.73 -3.50
C LEU A 44 22.43 6.78 -2.83
N GLU A 45 22.07 5.71 -2.13
CA GLU A 45 20.89 5.72 -1.26
C GLU A 45 21.03 6.82 -0.19
N PRO A 46 19.95 7.54 0.17
CA PRO A 46 18.55 7.34 -0.21
C PRO A 46 18.11 8.11 -1.47
N TYR A 47 19.03 8.69 -2.24
CA TYR A 47 18.70 9.52 -3.41
C TYR A 47 18.42 8.70 -4.66
N MET A 48 19.05 7.52 -4.79
CA MET A 48 18.93 6.68 -5.97
C MET A 48 17.50 6.19 -6.26
N ASP A 49 16.76 5.82 -5.21
CA ASP A 49 15.41 5.23 -5.34
C ASP A 49 14.30 6.24 -5.63
N LYS A 50 14.59 7.54 -5.54
CA LYS A 50 13.57 8.57 -5.76
C LYS A 50 13.32 8.76 -7.26
N LYS A 51 12.28 8.09 -7.77
CA LYS A 51 11.78 8.16 -9.17
C LYS A 51 11.61 9.59 -9.72
N ASN A 52 11.34 10.58 -8.86
CA ASN A 52 11.10 11.97 -9.26
C ASN A 52 12.30 12.88 -8.97
N LYS A 53 13.39 12.72 -9.74
CA LYS A 53 14.58 13.57 -9.62
C LYS A 53 14.30 15.06 -9.84
N ILE A 54 13.22 15.39 -10.56
CA ILE A 54 12.73 16.76 -10.77
C ILE A 54 12.40 17.46 -9.44
N ARG A 55 12.06 16.70 -8.38
CA ARG A 55 11.79 17.26 -7.05
C ARG A 55 13.04 17.72 -6.31
N PHE A 56 14.24 17.38 -6.78
CA PHE A 56 15.50 17.92 -6.26
C PHE A 56 15.84 19.31 -6.83
N LYS A 57 14.96 19.92 -7.64
CA LYS A 57 15.12 21.32 -8.02
C LYS A 57 15.10 22.19 -6.76
N VAL A 58 16.21 22.85 -6.48
CA VAL A 58 16.35 23.76 -5.35
C VAL A 58 15.29 24.85 -5.47
N GLN A 59 14.49 25.02 -4.42
CA GLN A 59 13.44 26.04 -4.38
C GLN A 59 14.08 27.44 -4.23
N ASN A 60 13.44 28.47 -4.80
CA ASN A 60 13.92 29.86 -4.68
C ASN A 60 14.05 30.30 -3.22
N SER A 61 13.13 29.88 -2.35
CA SER A 61 13.20 30.16 -0.91
C SER A 61 14.49 29.67 -0.26
N VAL A 62 15.00 28.51 -0.69
CA VAL A 62 16.25 27.92 -0.21
C VAL A 62 17.45 28.69 -0.75
N MET A 63 17.46 29.02 -2.05
CA MET A 63 18.53 29.85 -2.64
C MET A 63 18.60 31.24 -2.00
N VAL A 64 17.46 31.86 -1.70
CA VAL A 64 17.37 33.16 -1.00
C VAL A 64 18.02 33.08 0.39
N LYS A 65 17.72 32.03 1.16
CA LYS A 65 18.34 31.80 2.49
C LYS A 65 19.85 31.59 2.35
N GLU A 66 20.28 30.83 1.35
CA GLU A 66 21.71 30.57 1.09
C GLU A 66 22.46 31.84 0.69
N VAL A 67 21.88 32.68 -0.18
CA VAL A 67 22.45 34.00 -0.52
C VAL A 67 22.59 34.87 0.74
N LEU A 68 21.57 34.92 1.59
CA LEU A 68 21.63 35.69 2.85
C LEU A 68 22.69 35.14 3.81
N ARG A 69 22.86 33.81 3.86
CA ARG A 69 23.88 33.14 4.67
C ARG A 69 25.29 33.53 4.20
N ARG A 70 25.58 33.38 2.91
CA ARG A 70 26.90 33.76 2.32
C ARG A 70 27.16 35.25 2.42
N ALA A 71 26.15 36.09 2.17
CA ALA A 71 26.27 37.54 2.33
C ALA A 71 26.58 37.93 3.79
N LYS A 72 26.06 37.18 4.77
CA LYS A 72 26.39 37.36 6.19
C LYS A 72 27.84 36.98 6.50
N GLN A 73 28.36 35.90 5.94
CA GLN A 73 29.76 35.48 6.07
C GLN A 73 30.72 36.49 5.41
N LEU A 74 30.38 36.99 4.23
CA LEU A 74 31.17 38.00 3.49
C LEU A 74 31.04 39.43 4.06
N GLY A 75 30.26 39.65 5.12
CA GLY A 75 30.05 40.99 5.70
C GLY A 75 29.14 41.93 4.88
N LEU A 76 28.45 41.43 3.85
CA LEU A 76 27.61 42.20 2.91
C LEU A 76 26.16 42.42 3.37
N LYS A 77 25.86 42.28 4.68
CA LYS A 77 24.49 42.19 5.24
C LYS A 77 23.53 43.31 4.81
N ARG A 78 24.01 44.53 4.54
CA ARG A 78 23.16 45.67 4.18
C ARG A 78 22.88 45.81 2.68
N GLN A 79 23.65 45.15 1.82
CA GLN A 79 23.58 45.39 0.37
C GLN A 79 22.72 44.37 -0.38
N VAL A 80 22.54 43.17 0.16
CA VAL A 80 21.88 42.07 -0.57
C VAL A 80 20.43 41.90 -0.12
N ARG A 81 19.48 42.15 -1.03
CA ARG A 81 18.02 41.95 -0.80
C ARG A 81 17.46 40.94 -1.82
N PRO A 82 17.63 39.63 -1.58
CA PRO A 82 17.35 38.60 -2.58
C PRO A 82 15.87 38.20 -2.68
N SER A 83 14.98 38.73 -1.83
CA SER A 83 13.55 38.34 -1.78
C SER A 83 12.84 38.48 -3.13
N ASN A 84 13.25 39.46 -3.93
CA ASN A 84 12.62 39.80 -5.22
C ASN A 84 13.46 39.32 -6.42
N TRP A 85 14.54 38.56 -6.19
CA TRP A 85 15.41 38.10 -7.27
C TRP A 85 14.78 36.92 -8.00
N LYS A 86 14.89 36.94 -9.33
CA LYS A 86 14.52 35.79 -10.16
C LYS A 86 15.53 34.66 -9.97
N THR A 87 15.13 33.41 -10.23
CA THR A 87 15.99 32.22 -10.10
C THR A 87 17.33 32.35 -10.84
N GLY A 88 17.34 33.01 -12.01
CA GLY A 88 18.56 33.29 -12.76
C GLY A 88 19.54 34.15 -11.98
N GLN A 89 19.08 35.26 -11.39
CA GLN A 89 19.90 36.18 -10.60
C GLN A 89 20.45 35.50 -9.33
N LEU A 90 19.62 34.71 -8.64
CA LEU A 90 20.05 33.92 -7.49
C LEU A 90 21.20 32.97 -7.86
N LYS A 91 21.07 32.25 -8.99
CA LYS A 91 22.11 31.32 -9.47
C LYS A 91 23.39 32.05 -9.88
N THR A 92 23.29 33.17 -10.59
CA THR A 92 24.47 33.95 -11.00
C THR A 92 25.21 34.46 -9.77
N TRP A 93 24.51 35.06 -8.81
CA TRP A 93 25.14 35.54 -7.58
C TRP A 93 25.81 34.43 -6.77
N LEU A 94 25.16 33.26 -6.64
CA LEU A 94 25.73 32.10 -5.93
C LEU A 94 26.96 31.50 -6.63
N LYS A 95 27.09 31.70 -7.95
CA LYS A 95 28.30 31.32 -8.70
C LYS A 95 29.42 32.32 -8.49
N ASP A 96 29.10 33.61 -8.51
CA ASP A 96 30.07 34.71 -8.37
C ASP A 96 30.60 34.83 -6.93
N ASN A 97 29.86 34.28 -5.95
CA ASN A 97 30.22 34.28 -4.54
C ASN A 97 30.30 32.83 -4.04
N PRO A 98 31.36 32.08 -4.44
CA PRO A 98 31.57 30.73 -3.98
C PRO A 98 31.85 30.70 -2.47
N ILE A 99 31.64 29.54 -1.87
CA ILE A 99 31.98 29.31 -0.46
C ILE A 99 33.51 29.30 -0.35
N ILE A 100 34.06 30.17 0.49
CA ILE A 100 35.50 30.32 0.68
C ILE A 100 35.98 29.47 1.86
N GLU A 101 35.18 29.39 2.93
CA GLU A 101 35.47 28.61 4.14
C GLU A 101 34.85 27.22 4.01
N LEU A 102 35.62 26.27 3.46
CA LEU A 102 35.13 24.91 3.22
C LEU A 102 34.76 24.18 4.52
N ASP A 103 35.50 24.38 5.61
CA ASP A 103 35.33 23.56 6.83
C ASP A 103 34.00 23.82 7.54
N ASP A 104 33.64 25.09 7.78
CA ASP A 104 32.39 25.44 8.46
C ASP A 104 31.15 25.00 7.66
N ASP A 105 31.22 25.10 6.34
CA ASP A 105 30.14 24.69 5.45
C ASP A 105 30.05 23.17 5.32
N VAL A 106 31.18 22.46 5.29
CA VAL A 106 31.20 20.99 5.36
C VAL A 106 30.59 20.52 6.68
N GLN A 107 30.92 21.16 7.80
CA GLN A 107 30.32 20.85 9.10
C GLN A 107 28.82 21.14 9.12
N PHE A 108 28.38 22.26 8.53
CA PHE A 108 26.96 22.58 8.40
C PHE A 108 26.23 21.51 7.58
N LEU A 109 26.76 21.12 6.43
CA LEU A 109 26.16 20.11 5.56
C LEU A 109 26.09 18.73 6.25
N ARG A 110 27.15 18.33 6.96
CA ARG A 110 27.16 17.11 7.78
C ARG A 110 26.06 17.12 8.85
N ARG A 111 25.83 18.26 9.52
CA ARG A 111 24.74 18.40 10.51
C ARG A 111 23.35 18.28 9.88
N ILE A 112 23.13 18.93 8.74
CA ILE A 112 21.84 18.86 8.02
C ILE A 112 21.57 17.45 7.52
N GLU A 113 22.58 16.78 6.96
CA GLU A 113 22.47 15.39 6.51
C GLU A 113 22.17 14.44 7.68
N ALA A 114 22.89 14.55 8.78
CA ALA A 114 22.63 13.75 9.98
C ALA A 114 21.19 13.93 10.49
N ALA A 115 20.69 15.18 10.53
CA ALA A 115 19.32 15.46 10.93
C ALA A 115 18.29 14.84 9.97
N LEU A 116 18.52 14.91 8.65
CA LEU A 116 17.66 14.27 7.65
C LEU A 116 17.67 12.74 7.76
N CYS A 117 18.84 12.15 7.98
CA CYS A 117 18.99 10.71 8.19
C CYS A 117 18.21 10.27 9.43
N GLN A 118 18.40 10.95 10.56
CA GLN A 118 17.68 10.66 11.81
C GLN A 118 16.16 10.80 11.65
N ALA A 119 15.68 11.86 11.00
CA ALA A 119 14.25 12.03 10.74
C ALA A 119 13.68 10.91 9.86
N THR A 120 14.46 10.43 8.88
CA THR A 120 14.05 9.31 8.01
C THR A 120 13.98 8.01 8.80
N ILE A 121 14.97 7.75 9.67
CA ILE A 121 15.00 6.57 10.57
C ILE A 121 13.79 6.60 11.51
N ASN A 122 13.52 7.75 12.15
CA ASN A 122 12.39 7.90 13.07
C ASN A 122 11.05 7.68 12.35
N ASN A 123 10.84 8.30 11.18
CA ASN A 123 9.62 8.12 10.39
C ASN A 123 9.42 6.65 9.98
N PHE A 124 10.50 5.94 9.64
CA PHE A 124 10.42 4.52 9.30
C PHE A 124 10.10 3.65 10.53
N ALA A 125 10.72 3.95 11.67
CA ALA A 125 10.44 3.28 12.94
C ALA A 125 8.99 3.50 13.40
N GLU A 126 8.47 4.72 13.31
CA GLU A 126 7.08 5.06 13.63
C GLU A 126 6.09 4.38 12.69
N ALA A 127 6.36 4.39 11.38
CA ALA A 127 5.50 3.71 10.40
C ALA A 127 5.46 2.18 10.62
N ASN A 128 6.59 1.57 11.00
CA ASN A 128 6.61 0.14 11.33
C ASN A 128 5.92 -0.15 12.66
N ALA A 129 6.13 0.67 13.69
CA ALA A 129 5.45 0.53 14.98
C ALA A 129 3.92 0.65 14.81
N GLN A 130 3.45 1.56 13.95
CA GLN A 130 2.02 1.67 13.60
C GLN A 130 1.52 0.40 12.91
N LYS A 131 2.24 -0.09 11.89
CA LYS A 131 1.88 -1.36 11.21
C LYS A 131 1.87 -2.55 12.16
N ASP A 132 2.81 -2.63 13.09
CA ASP A 132 2.88 -3.72 14.06
C ASP A 132 1.76 -3.61 15.10
N ALA A 133 1.40 -2.40 15.52
CA ALA A 133 0.25 -2.17 16.39
C ALA A 133 -1.06 -2.57 15.69
N GLU A 134 -1.25 -2.14 14.44
CA GLU A 134 -2.39 -2.53 13.60
C GLU A 134 -2.42 -4.03 13.30
N ALA A 135 -1.27 -4.66 13.05
CA ALA A 135 -1.18 -6.09 12.81
C ALA A 135 -1.47 -6.92 14.08
N LYS A 136 -1.06 -6.45 15.27
CA LYS A 136 -1.36 -7.12 16.53
C LYS A 136 -2.84 -7.07 16.88
N THR A 137 -3.52 -5.95 16.61
CA THR A 137 -4.99 -5.86 16.80
C THR A 137 -5.76 -6.61 15.73
N THR A 138 -5.34 -6.58 14.46
CA THR A 138 -6.13 -7.11 13.34
C THR A 138 -5.84 -8.56 12.99
N SER A 139 -4.61 -9.04 13.20
CA SER A 139 -4.19 -10.36 12.67
C SER A 139 -4.46 -11.53 13.60
N ILE A 140 -4.71 -11.29 14.90
CA ILE A 140 -4.98 -12.39 15.85
C ILE A 140 -6.46 -12.81 15.80
N GLN A 141 -7.36 -11.90 15.44
CA GLN A 141 -8.77 -12.11 15.77
C GLN A 141 -9.58 -12.89 14.70
N PHE A 142 -9.16 -12.94 13.44
CA PHE A 142 -9.85 -13.70 12.37
C PHE A 142 -9.05 -14.92 11.87
N ARG A 143 -8.20 -15.52 12.72
CA ARG A 143 -7.45 -16.73 12.37
C ARG A 143 -8.08 -18.01 12.88
N THR A 144 -8.91 -17.88 13.91
CA THR A 144 -9.63 -19.02 14.49
C THR A 144 -10.90 -19.28 13.68
N ARG A 145 -11.57 -20.41 13.90
CA ARG A 145 -12.74 -20.83 13.10
C ARG A 145 -14.01 -20.10 13.51
N GLU A 146 -14.10 -19.68 14.76
CA GLU A 146 -15.28 -19.12 15.42
C GLU A 146 -15.81 -17.85 14.73
N PRO A 147 -14.98 -16.87 14.33
CA PRO A 147 -15.45 -15.69 13.60
C PRO A 147 -16.06 -16.05 12.24
N PHE A 148 -15.49 -17.04 11.54
CA PHE A 148 -16.04 -17.49 10.25
C PHE A 148 -17.34 -18.26 10.43
N LEU A 149 -17.42 -19.14 11.42
CA LEU A 149 -18.66 -19.86 11.75
C LEU A 149 -19.77 -18.88 12.13
N ARG A 150 -19.49 -17.87 12.97
CA ARG A 150 -20.46 -16.82 13.31
C ARG A 150 -20.92 -16.06 12.07
N MET A 151 -19.99 -15.69 11.19
CA MET A 151 -20.31 -14.99 9.95
C MET A 151 -21.16 -15.84 8.99
N ILE A 152 -20.88 -17.14 8.87
CA ILE A 152 -21.66 -18.07 8.05
C ILE A 152 -23.10 -18.15 8.60
N VAL A 153 -23.28 -18.38 9.90
CA VAL A 153 -24.62 -18.45 10.49
C VAL A 153 -25.35 -17.11 10.36
N ALA A 154 -24.66 -15.98 10.59
CA ALA A 154 -25.22 -14.65 10.36
C ALA A 154 -25.71 -14.44 8.91
N ALA A 155 -25.02 -15.01 7.92
CA ALA A 155 -25.42 -14.92 6.51
C ALA A 155 -26.69 -15.71 6.19
N PHE A 156 -27.03 -16.74 6.98
CA PHE A 156 -28.25 -17.54 6.81
C PHE A 156 -29.49 -16.94 7.48
N GLU A 157 -29.35 -15.82 8.18
CA GLU A 157 -30.48 -15.13 8.80
C GLU A 157 -31.41 -14.51 7.77
N ASP A 158 -32.71 -14.51 8.04
CA ASP A 158 -33.74 -14.12 7.06
C ASP A 158 -33.56 -12.71 6.51
N ASN A 159 -33.17 -11.75 7.36
CA ASN A 159 -32.93 -10.37 6.95
C ASN A 159 -31.70 -10.26 6.04
N VAL A 160 -30.63 -11.00 6.34
CA VAL A 160 -29.40 -11.00 5.55
C VAL A 160 -29.63 -11.70 4.21
N ARG A 161 -30.33 -12.85 4.20
CA ARG A 161 -30.74 -13.54 2.97
C ARG A 161 -31.62 -12.68 2.08
N LYS A 162 -32.56 -11.92 2.66
CA LYS A 162 -33.38 -10.96 1.91
C LYS A 162 -32.52 -9.89 1.24
N ALA A 163 -31.57 -9.30 1.97
CA ALA A 163 -30.65 -8.32 1.40
C ALA A 163 -29.77 -8.92 0.28
N MET A 164 -29.31 -10.16 0.45
CA MET A 164 -28.55 -10.89 -0.58
C MET A 164 -29.38 -11.13 -1.85
N ASN A 165 -30.64 -11.55 -1.71
CA ASN A 165 -31.52 -11.78 -2.86
C ASN A 165 -31.92 -10.49 -3.59
N GLN A 166 -31.84 -9.34 -2.91
CA GLN A 166 -32.02 -8.02 -3.50
C GLN A 166 -30.76 -7.54 -4.22
N GLU A 167 -29.58 -8.07 -3.88
CA GLU A 167 -28.32 -7.75 -4.53
C GLU A 167 -28.33 -8.27 -5.98
N GLY A 168 -28.50 -7.35 -6.93
CA GLY A 168 -28.62 -7.67 -8.35
C GLY A 168 -30.04 -7.58 -8.91
N GLN A 169 -31.05 -7.24 -8.10
CA GLN A 169 -32.32 -6.78 -8.63
C GLN A 169 -32.12 -5.44 -9.36
N CYS A 170 -32.72 -5.31 -10.54
CA CYS A 170 -32.72 -4.04 -11.27
C CYS A 170 -33.49 -3.01 -10.45
N LEU A 171 -32.81 -1.94 -10.04
CA LEU A 171 -33.43 -0.82 -9.33
C LEU A 171 -34.36 -0.06 -10.26
N ASP A 172 -35.54 0.29 -9.75
CA ASP A 172 -36.39 1.26 -10.42
C ASP A 172 -35.77 2.66 -10.36
N HIS A 173 -36.22 3.57 -11.23
CA HIS A 173 -35.62 4.90 -11.34
C HIS A 173 -35.65 5.68 -10.01
N GLU A 174 -36.75 5.58 -9.26
CA GLU A 174 -36.91 6.21 -7.94
C GLU A 174 -35.93 5.65 -6.89
N GLU A 175 -35.72 4.33 -6.90
CA GLU A 175 -34.78 3.66 -6.00
C GLU A 175 -33.33 4.03 -6.34
N PHE A 176 -33.02 4.17 -7.63
CA PHE A 176 -31.72 4.62 -8.10
C PHE A 176 -31.42 6.06 -7.65
N ASP A 177 -32.41 6.96 -7.74
CA ASP A 177 -32.27 8.33 -7.25
C ASP A 177 -32.13 8.38 -5.72
N ALA A 178 -32.76 7.45 -5.00
CA ALA A 178 -32.68 7.31 -3.54
C ALA A 178 -31.39 6.61 -3.04
N ARG A 179 -30.47 6.20 -3.91
CA ARG A 179 -29.27 5.40 -3.54
C ARG A 179 -28.33 6.04 -2.52
N ASN A 180 -28.36 7.36 -2.39
CA ASN A 180 -27.55 8.12 -1.42
C ASN A 180 -28.38 8.62 -0.24
N SER A 181 -29.64 8.17 -0.11
CA SER A 181 -30.49 8.53 1.01
C SER A 181 -30.17 7.68 2.24
N ASP A 182 -30.34 8.26 3.42
CA ASP A 182 -30.24 7.54 4.69
C ASP A 182 -31.36 6.49 4.88
N GLN A 183 -32.40 6.55 4.02
CA GLN A 183 -33.54 5.64 4.04
C GLN A 183 -33.35 4.41 3.15
N ARG A 184 -32.22 4.28 2.45
CA ARG A 184 -32.00 3.11 1.61
C ARG A 184 -31.96 1.83 2.44
N PRO A 185 -32.49 0.70 1.92
CA PRO A 185 -32.25 -0.59 2.54
C PRO A 185 -30.74 -0.86 2.69
N PRO A 186 -30.32 -1.52 3.79
CA PRO A 186 -28.93 -1.92 3.95
C PRO A 186 -28.57 -2.90 2.83
N ASN A 187 -27.36 -2.78 2.29
CA ASN A 187 -26.86 -3.77 1.35
C ASN A 187 -26.54 -5.09 2.10
N PHE A 188 -26.26 -6.16 1.36
CA PHE A 188 -25.94 -7.47 1.93
C PHE A 188 -24.83 -7.40 2.99
N TRP A 189 -23.74 -6.69 2.71
CA TRP A 189 -22.59 -6.55 3.61
C TRP A 189 -22.90 -5.77 4.88
N GLU A 190 -23.70 -4.72 4.80
CA GLU A 190 -24.18 -3.91 5.92
C GLU A 190 -25.13 -4.73 6.79
N ALA A 191 -26.08 -5.44 6.19
CA ALA A 191 -26.99 -6.32 6.91
C ALA A 191 -26.24 -7.45 7.62
N LEU A 192 -25.24 -8.05 6.96
CA LEU A 192 -24.39 -9.10 7.52
C LEU A 192 -23.52 -8.57 8.66
N ALA A 193 -22.87 -7.41 8.49
CA ALA A 193 -22.08 -6.79 9.55
C ALA A 193 -22.94 -6.40 10.75
N ALA A 194 -24.13 -5.85 10.53
CA ALA A 194 -25.08 -5.53 11.59
C ALA A 194 -25.53 -6.78 12.35
N LYS A 195 -25.82 -7.89 11.64
CA LYS A 195 -26.18 -9.16 12.28
C LYS A 195 -25.00 -9.77 13.03
N TYR A 196 -23.80 -9.75 12.46
CA TYR A 196 -22.59 -10.28 13.08
C TYR A 196 -22.27 -9.59 14.40
N ASN A 197 -22.33 -8.25 14.41
CA ASN A 197 -22.10 -7.39 15.58
C ASN A 197 -23.32 -7.29 16.51
N ASN A 198 -24.40 -8.02 16.24
CA ASN A 198 -25.59 -7.97 17.07
C ASN A 198 -25.26 -8.41 18.50
N ASP A 199 -26.02 -7.89 19.45
CA ASP A 199 -25.76 -7.88 20.89
C ASP A 199 -25.41 -9.26 21.47
N ASP A 200 -24.77 -9.27 22.65
CA ASP A 200 -24.31 -10.47 23.37
C ASP A 200 -25.43 -11.48 23.67
N SER A 201 -26.69 -11.04 23.57
CA SER A 201 -27.87 -11.91 23.69
C SER A 201 -28.04 -12.90 22.52
N TRP A 202 -27.40 -12.65 21.37
CA TRP A 202 -27.43 -13.56 20.24
C TRP A 202 -26.23 -14.52 20.28
N ILE A 203 -26.46 -15.68 20.90
CA ILE A 203 -25.55 -16.82 20.89
C ILE A 203 -25.73 -17.54 19.56
N THR A 204 -24.63 -17.73 18.84
CA THR A 204 -24.65 -18.44 17.57
C THR A 204 -24.39 -19.91 17.80
N GLU A 205 -25.37 -20.75 17.51
CA GLU A 205 -25.26 -22.21 17.60
C GLU A 205 -25.10 -22.81 16.21
N THR A 206 -24.21 -23.79 16.08
CA THR A 206 -24.01 -24.55 14.84
C THR A 206 -24.82 -25.85 14.87
N GLU A 207 -25.38 -26.25 13.72
CA GLU A 207 -26.12 -27.51 13.60
C GLU A 207 -25.17 -28.71 13.61
N VAL A 208 -25.57 -29.80 14.28
CA VAL A 208 -24.79 -31.04 14.32
C VAL A 208 -24.98 -31.84 13.04
N LEU A 209 -23.87 -32.18 12.39
CA LEU A 209 -23.83 -33.04 11.22
C LEU A 209 -22.95 -34.27 11.53
N PRO A 210 -23.51 -35.30 12.19
CA PRO A 210 -22.72 -36.42 12.71
C PRO A 210 -22.11 -37.30 11.61
N ASP A 211 -22.67 -37.26 10.41
CA ASP A 211 -22.18 -38.02 9.25
C ASP A 211 -20.98 -37.36 8.54
N LEU A 212 -20.55 -36.17 8.99
CA LEU A 212 -19.43 -35.43 8.42
C LEU A 212 -18.13 -35.68 9.21
N GLN A 213 -17.31 -34.65 9.46
CA GLN A 213 -16.11 -34.78 10.30
C GLN A 213 -16.45 -34.64 11.78
N GLU A 214 -15.60 -35.19 12.66
CA GLU A 214 -15.77 -35.14 14.12
C GLU A 214 -16.03 -33.71 14.65
N ASP A 215 -15.39 -32.71 14.04
CA ASP A 215 -15.61 -31.30 14.38
C ASP A 215 -17.07 -30.82 14.17
N PHE A 216 -17.83 -31.44 13.28
CA PHE A 216 -19.25 -31.14 13.05
C PHE A 216 -20.19 -32.04 13.85
N SER A 217 -19.66 -32.98 14.62
CA SER A 217 -20.46 -33.87 15.49
C SER A 217 -20.85 -33.23 16.83
N ILE A 218 -20.36 -32.02 17.10
CA ILE A 218 -20.56 -31.27 18.34
C ILE A 218 -21.18 -29.91 17.98
N VAL A 219 -22.18 -29.47 18.77
CA VAL A 219 -22.70 -28.10 18.70
C VAL A 219 -21.62 -27.14 19.20
N HIS A 220 -21.22 -26.18 18.38
CA HIS A 220 -20.40 -25.04 18.81
C HIS A 220 -21.31 -23.86 19.14
N GLU A 221 -21.25 -23.40 20.39
CA GLU A 221 -21.79 -22.13 20.84
C GLU A 221 -20.72 -21.05 20.66
N ILE A 222 -21.05 -19.99 19.93
CA ILE A 222 -20.11 -18.91 19.62
C ILE A 222 -20.63 -17.60 20.19
N TYR A 223 -19.93 -17.08 21.19
CA TYR A 223 -20.23 -15.82 21.85
C TYR A 223 -19.59 -14.64 21.11
N LEU A 224 -20.20 -13.46 21.17
CA LEU A 224 -19.64 -12.26 20.57
C LEU A 224 -18.31 -11.86 21.25
N THR A 225 -18.16 -12.17 22.55
CA THR A 225 -16.93 -11.94 23.32
C THR A 225 -15.73 -12.72 22.82
N ASP A 226 -15.97 -13.85 22.14
CA ASP A 226 -14.93 -14.75 21.67
C ASP A 226 -14.46 -14.42 20.26
N VAL A 227 -15.11 -13.45 19.61
CA VAL A 227 -14.82 -13.04 18.25
C VAL A 227 -14.48 -11.54 18.17
N PRO A 228 -13.69 -11.11 17.17
CA PRO A 228 -13.46 -9.69 16.90
C PRO A 228 -14.77 -8.94 16.65
N SER A 229 -14.99 -7.88 17.42
CA SER A 229 -16.11 -6.95 17.29
C SER A 229 -15.66 -5.52 17.70
N PRO A 230 -16.15 -4.44 17.06
CA PRO A 230 -17.10 -4.42 15.95
C PRO A 230 -16.43 -4.59 14.57
N VAL A 231 -17.16 -5.18 13.62
CA VAL A 231 -16.71 -5.42 12.24
C VAL A 231 -17.46 -4.51 11.26
N THR A 232 -16.77 -3.78 10.40
CA THR A 232 -17.42 -2.95 9.37
C THR A 232 -17.85 -3.77 8.16
N ALA A 233 -18.77 -3.26 7.35
CA ALA A 233 -19.24 -3.91 6.13
C ALA A 233 -18.10 -4.22 5.15
N GLU A 234 -17.15 -3.29 4.96
CA GLU A 234 -15.99 -3.49 4.09
C GLU A 234 -15.09 -4.60 4.62
N LYS A 235 -14.99 -4.73 5.95
CA LYS A 235 -14.18 -5.78 6.56
C LYS A 235 -14.83 -7.15 6.39
N VAL A 236 -16.15 -7.25 6.56
CA VAL A 236 -16.92 -8.47 6.27
C VAL A 236 -16.73 -8.89 4.83
N GLU A 237 -16.87 -7.96 3.87
CA GLU A 237 -16.68 -8.24 2.45
C GLU A 237 -15.27 -8.80 2.18
N GLN A 238 -14.23 -8.13 2.69
CA GLN A 238 -12.85 -8.61 2.56
C GLN A 238 -12.65 -10.02 3.14
N LEU A 239 -13.26 -10.31 4.29
CA LEU A 239 -13.14 -11.60 4.95
C LEU A 239 -13.85 -12.70 4.15
N VAL A 240 -15.07 -12.44 3.66
CA VAL A 240 -15.82 -13.39 2.82
C VAL A 240 -15.07 -13.70 1.53
N TRP A 241 -14.51 -12.69 0.85
CA TRP A 241 -13.69 -12.93 -0.34
C TRP A 241 -12.41 -13.73 -0.03
N SER A 242 -11.74 -13.41 1.07
CA SER A 242 -10.53 -14.13 1.49
C SER A 242 -10.83 -15.61 1.79
N TYR A 243 -11.94 -15.88 2.46
CA TYR A 243 -12.37 -17.22 2.81
C TYR A 243 -12.88 -17.99 1.59
N HIS A 244 -13.62 -17.34 0.69
CA HIS A 244 -14.05 -17.92 -0.57
C HIS A 244 -12.85 -18.36 -1.42
N LEU A 245 -11.82 -17.51 -1.53
CA LEU A 245 -10.59 -17.85 -2.25
C LEU A 245 -9.84 -19.01 -1.58
N TYR A 246 -9.80 -19.03 -0.24
CA TYR A 246 -9.22 -20.15 0.53
C TYR A 246 -9.97 -21.46 0.28
N LEU A 247 -11.30 -21.46 0.35
CA LEU A 247 -12.14 -22.62 0.06
C LEU A 247 -11.96 -23.09 -1.38
N TRP A 248 -11.85 -22.17 -2.34
CA TRP A 248 -11.60 -22.50 -3.74
C TRP A 248 -10.24 -23.19 -3.91
N HIS A 249 -9.19 -22.64 -3.30
CA HIS A 249 -7.87 -23.27 -3.32
C HIS A 249 -7.85 -24.63 -2.61
N LEU A 250 -8.56 -24.77 -1.49
CA LEU A 250 -8.69 -26.04 -0.77
C LEU A 250 -9.45 -27.07 -1.60
N SER A 251 -10.51 -26.64 -2.29
CA SER A 251 -11.30 -27.51 -3.19
C SER A 251 -10.48 -28.01 -4.37
N ASP A 252 -9.62 -27.17 -4.93
CA ASP A 252 -8.68 -27.54 -6.00
C ASP A 252 -7.63 -28.53 -5.50
N LYS A 253 -7.00 -28.23 -4.34
CA LYS A 253 -5.99 -29.11 -3.73
C LYS A 253 -6.53 -30.49 -3.35
N MET A 254 -7.77 -30.55 -2.89
CA MET A 254 -8.45 -31.78 -2.48
C MET A 254 -9.15 -32.48 -3.66
N ASP A 255 -9.04 -31.93 -4.87
CA ASP A 255 -9.73 -32.39 -6.08
C ASP A 255 -11.25 -32.59 -5.87
N VAL A 256 -11.85 -31.77 -5.00
CA VAL A 256 -13.28 -31.86 -4.69
C VAL A 256 -14.10 -31.52 -5.92
N LEU A 257 -13.66 -30.51 -6.70
CA LEU A 257 -14.33 -30.15 -7.95
C LEU A 257 -14.22 -31.27 -8.98
N GLY A 258 -13.07 -31.92 -9.13
CA GLY A 258 -12.91 -33.07 -10.02
C GLY A 258 -13.79 -34.25 -9.59
N GLN A 259 -13.85 -34.55 -8.28
CA GLN A 259 -14.71 -35.60 -7.74
C GLN A 259 -16.21 -35.30 -7.85
N VAL A 260 -16.63 -34.06 -7.63
CA VAL A 260 -18.04 -33.65 -7.79
C VAL A 260 -18.45 -33.70 -9.25
N VAL A 261 -17.64 -33.16 -10.17
CA VAL A 261 -17.91 -33.19 -11.62
C VAL A 261 -17.98 -34.62 -12.15
N THR A 262 -17.14 -35.52 -11.65
CA THR A 262 -17.15 -36.94 -12.05
C THR A 262 -18.26 -37.77 -11.41
N ARG A 263 -18.78 -37.37 -10.24
CA ARG A 263 -19.90 -38.05 -9.55
C ARG A 263 -21.29 -37.52 -9.91
N LEU A 264 -21.40 -36.31 -10.47
CA LEU A 264 -22.68 -35.84 -10.99
C LEU A 264 -23.12 -36.80 -12.10
N ASP A 265 -24.30 -37.39 -11.91
CA ASP A 265 -24.88 -38.40 -12.80
C ASP A 265 -24.72 -37.96 -14.26
N THR A 266 -24.13 -38.80 -15.10
CA THR A 266 -23.97 -38.58 -16.54
C THR A 266 -25.26 -38.16 -17.25
N LYS A 267 -26.42 -38.43 -16.67
CA LYS A 267 -27.74 -37.97 -17.17
C LYS A 267 -28.05 -36.50 -16.86
N VAL A 268 -27.46 -35.94 -15.81
CA VAL A 268 -27.62 -34.55 -15.34
C VAL A 268 -26.39 -33.70 -15.69
N ALA A 269 -25.25 -34.33 -15.94
CA ALA A 269 -24.09 -33.67 -16.51
C ALA A 269 -24.50 -33.01 -17.83
N ALA A 270 -24.50 -31.68 -17.86
CA ALA A 270 -24.61 -30.94 -19.10
C ALA A 270 -23.45 -31.41 -19.99
N SER A 271 -23.73 -32.27 -20.98
CA SER A 271 -22.70 -32.78 -21.89
C SER A 271 -22.16 -31.59 -22.69
N GLY A 272 -21.08 -30.98 -22.20
CA GLY A 272 -20.35 -29.93 -22.89
C GLY A 272 -19.82 -30.39 -24.27
N ASP A 273 -19.78 -31.70 -24.49
CA ASP A 273 -19.27 -32.35 -25.70
C ASP A 273 -20.14 -32.21 -26.96
N LYS A 274 -21.24 -31.45 -26.93
CA LYS A 274 -22.03 -31.13 -28.14
C LYS A 274 -22.37 -29.66 -28.32
N VAL A 275 -21.61 -28.75 -27.72
CA VAL A 275 -21.51 -27.43 -28.35
C VAL A 275 -20.41 -27.57 -29.38
N ASP A 276 -20.79 -27.80 -30.64
CA ASP A 276 -19.96 -27.51 -31.80
C ASP A 276 -19.61 -26.02 -31.73
N THR A 277 -18.57 -25.68 -30.97
CA THR A 277 -17.95 -24.39 -31.08
C THR A 277 -17.21 -24.41 -32.41
N ASP A 278 -17.91 -24.03 -33.48
CA ASP A 278 -17.35 -23.65 -34.80
C ASP A 278 -16.42 -22.44 -34.57
N THR A 279 -15.30 -22.70 -33.92
CA THR A 279 -14.19 -21.78 -33.68
C THR A 279 -13.45 -21.51 -34.98
N SER A 280 -13.69 -22.32 -36.02
CA SER A 280 -13.18 -22.17 -37.38
C SER A 280 -13.60 -20.89 -38.09
N LYS A 281 -14.59 -20.13 -37.59
CA LYS A 281 -15.05 -18.90 -38.28
C LYS A 281 -14.77 -17.58 -37.56
N ARG A 282 -14.25 -17.58 -36.33
CA ARG A 282 -13.79 -16.33 -35.71
C ARG A 282 -12.32 -16.05 -36.08
N LYS A 283 -12.11 -15.58 -37.31
CA LYS A 283 -10.93 -14.77 -37.66
C LYS A 283 -10.98 -13.50 -36.80
N ARG A 284 -10.39 -13.56 -35.60
CA ARG A 284 -9.99 -12.37 -34.87
C ARG A 284 -9.02 -11.62 -35.77
N LYS A 285 -9.43 -10.45 -36.26
CA LYS A 285 -8.54 -9.44 -36.85
C LYS A 285 -7.61 -8.98 -35.73
N ARG A 286 -6.55 -9.77 -35.48
CA ARG A 286 -5.45 -9.43 -34.58
C ARG A 286 -4.80 -8.20 -35.18
N GLY A 287 -5.05 -7.04 -34.57
CA GLY A 287 -4.27 -5.85 -34.84
C GLY A 287 -2.81 -6.19 -34.61
N LYS A 288 -2.01 -6.13 -35.68
CA LYS A 288 -0.57 -6.29 -35.68
C LYS A 288 0.00 -5.04 -34.99
N ASN A 289 0.19 -5.11 -33.68
CA ASN A 289 0.99 -4.18 -32.86
C ASN A 289 1.66 -5.01 -31.76
N THR A 290 2.55 -5.92 -32.15
CA THR A 290 3.35 -6.72 -31.22
C THR A 290 4.71 -6.99 -31.85
N GLU A 291 5.44 -5.91 -32.12
CA GLU A 291 6.88 -5.96 -32.43
C GLU A 291 7.68 -4.96 -31.56
N GLU A 292 7.05 -4.13 -30.71
CA GLU A 292 7.78 -3.15 -29.87
C GLU A 292 8.07 -3.62 -28.43
N GLU A 293 7.35 -4.58 -27.85
CA GLU A 293 7.58 -4.96 -26.44
C GLU A 293 8.72 -6.00 -26.24
N ASP A 294 9.04 -6.79 -27.26
CA ASP A 294 10.14 -7.77 -27.18
C ASP A 294 11.53 -7.12 -27.37
N ASP A 295 11.63 -6.00 -28.08
CA ASP A 295 12.88 -5.27 -28.27
C ASP A 295 13.36 -4.60 -26.96
N ASP A 296 12.44 -4.19 -26.08
CA ASP A 296 12.77 -3.56 -24.81
C ASP A 296 13.33 -4.57 -23.78
N LEU A 297 12.76 -5.77 -23.70
CA LEU A 297 13.29 -6.84 -22.84
C LEU A 297 14.66 -7.33 -23.31
N THR A 298 14.88 -7.36 -24.62
CA THR A 298 16.15 -7.79 -25.20
C THR A 298 17.24 -6.72 -25.00
N ASN A 299 16.89 -5.43 -25.11
CA ASN A 299 17.79 -4.32 -24.77
C ASN A 299 18.10 -4.24 -23.27
N LEU A 300 17.15 -4.58 -22.39
CA LEU A 300 17.38 -4.60 -20.93
C LEU A 300 18.38 -5.71 -20.53
N ARG A 301 18.23 -6.91 -21.10
CA ARG A 301 19.18 -8.02 -20.88
C ARG A 301 20.60 -7.70 -21.38
N ARG A 302 20.71 -7.03 -22.53
CA ARG A 302 22.01 -6.63 -23.10
C ARG A 302 22.69 -5.53 -22.26
N LYS A 303 21.92 -4.60 -21.66
CA LYS A 303 22.46 -3.60 -20.73
C LYS A 303 22.95 -4.22 -19.41
N LEU A 304 22.22 -5.20 -18.86
CA LEU A 304 22.62 -5.87 -17.62
C LEU A 304 23.90 -6.70 -17.79
N ALA A 305 24.09 -7.34 -18.94
CA ALA A 305 25.31 -8.10 -19.24
C ALA A 305 26.58 -7.23 -19.30
N ASN A 306 26.46 -5.96 -19.70
CA ASN A 306 27.60 -5.04 -19.80
C ASN A 306 27.91 -4.29 -18.49
N CYS A 307 27.09 -4.44 -17.44
CA CYS A 307 27.30 -3.78 -16.14
C CYS A 307 27.95 -4.70 -15.09
N LEU A 308 28.18 -5.97 -15.40
CA LEU A 308 28.91 -6.86 -14.51
C LEU A 308 30.42 -6.71 -14.76
N PRO A 309 31.22 -6.31 -13.75
CA PRO A 309 32.66 -6.25 -13.89
C PRO A 309 33.19 -7.66 -14.14
N VAL A 310 33.92 -7.83 -15.25
CA VAL A 310 34.70 -9.04 -15.50
C VAL A 310 35.73 -9.10 -14.38
N SER A 311 35.58 -10.08 -13.51
CA SER A 311 36.55 -10.41 -12.47
C SER A 311 37.80 -10.91 -13.19
N GLY A 312 38.84 -10.06 -13.20
CA GLY A 312 40.22 -10.47 -13.44
C GLY A 312 40.87 -10.88 -12.13
#